data_AF-A0A7W1Z3Q7-F1
#
_entry.id   AF-A0A7W1Z3Q7-F1
#
_cell.length_a   1.000
_cell.length_b   1.000
_cell.length_c   1.000
_cell.angle_alpha   90.00
_cell.angle_beta   90.00
_cell.angle_gamma   90.00
#
_symmetry.space_group_name_H-M   'P 1'
#
loop_
_entity.id
_entity.type
_entity.pdbx_description
1 polymer ?
#
loop_
_entity_poly.entity_id
_entity_poly.type
_entity_poly.pdbx_seq_one_letter_code
_entity_poly.pdbx_strand_id
1 'polypeptide(L)'
;MIDFARTVGIVSPLAADLSLALGSSSVGLMELVSVYGVFVNQGMRVEPYAVASVQDSGGRTLDQAAVQPRQVVSRETAYLITNMMEDVIQRGTGIAAKAVIDRPVAGKTGTTNDFTDAWFIGSTPNLATGTWVGFDDRRPLGETESGAHAALPVWSAFMKEALKQLPVVPFEIPDGVMFVKVDPTTALLTDQDEQRGIVELFTKGTEPTKSAGSKIDPTDFYKLDQLQEGSLQNPSPAPIDP
;
A
#
# COMPACT_ATOMS: atom_id res chain seq x y z
N MET A 1 -3.02 14.59 -1.67
CA MET A 1 -1.84 13.71 -1.88
C MET A 1 -0.60 14.27 -1.18
N ILE A 2 -0.17 15.50 -1.50
CA ILE A 2 1.00 16.13 -0.84
C ILE A 2 0.82 16.18 0.68
N ASP A 3 -0.35 16.57 1.19
CA ASP A 3 -0.60 16.60 2.64
C ASP A 3 -0.43 15.23 3.29
N PHE A 4 -0.90 14.17 2.63
CA PHE A 4 -0.69 12.80 3.11
C PHE A 4 0.81 12.44 3.12
N ALA A 5 1.54 12.79 2.06
CA ALA A 5 2.99 12.59 2.00
C ALA A 5 3.71 13.32 3.15
N ARG A 6 3.30 14.56 3.46
CA ARG A 6 3.81 15.32 4.63
C ARG A 6 3.50 14.59 5.94
N THR A 7 2.27 14.11 6.11
CA THR A 7 1.84 13.36 7.30
C THR A 7 2.68 12.12 7.56
N VAL A 8 3.04 11.37 6.51
CA VAL A 8 3.89 10.16 6.66
C VAL A 8 5.40 10.47 6.79
N GLY A 9 5.81 11.73 6.58
CA GLY A 9 7.17 12.18 6.86
C GLY A 9 7.99 12.65 5.66
N ILE A 10 7.38 12.78 4.47
CA ILE A 10 8.06 13.38 3.33
C ILE A 10 8.27 14.88 3.60
N VAL A 11 9.52 15.34 3.63
CA VAL A 11 9.94 16.74 3.80
C VAL A 11 10.51 17.33 2.51
N SER A 12 10.95 16.49 1.57
CA SER A 12 11.47 16.94 0.28
C SER A 12 10.42 17.71 -0.52
N PRO A 13 10.80 18.69 -1.37
CA PRO A 13 9.86 19.40 -2.22
C PRO A 13 9.12 18.42 -3.16
N LEU A 14 7.80 18.53 -3.23
CA LEU A 14 6.95 17.71 -4.12
C LEU A 14 6.30 18.60 -5.16
N ALA A 15 6.38 18.19 -6.43
CA ALA A 15 5.68 18.85 -7.52
C ALA A 15 4.16 18.66 -7.39
N ALA A 16 3.40 19.73 -7.56
CA ALA A 16 1.94 19.71 -7.47
C ALA A 16 1.30 19.48 -8.84
N ASP A 17 1.65 18.35 -9.48
CA ASP A 17 1.14 17.95 -10.78
C ASP A 17 0.85 16.43 -10.84
N LEU A 18 0.35 15.96 -11.98
CA LEU A 18 -0.04 14.55 -12.16
C LEU A 18 1.16 13.59 -12.16
N SER A 19 2.36 14.06 -12.50
CA SER A 19 3.56 13.22 -12.54
C SER A 19 4.03 12.80 -11.15
N LEU A 20 3.53 13.46 -10.09
CA LEU A 20 3.79 13.07 -8.70
C LEU A 20 3.39 11.61 -8.44
N ALA A 21 2.32 11.12 -9.06
CA ALA A 21 1.88 9.73 -8.93
C ALA A 21 2.89 8.72 -9.52
N LEU A 22 3.79 9.17 -10.40
CA LEU A 22 4.86 8.38 -11.01
C LEU A 22 6.22 8.57 -10.31
N GLY A 23 6.30 9.38 -9.25
CA GLY A 23 7.55 9.61 -8.52
C GLY A 23 8.51 10.61 -9.20
N SER A 24 7.98 11.63 -9.88
CA SER A 24 8.78 12.67 -10.55
C SER A 24 9.59 13.59 -9.61
N SER A 25 9.29 13.57 -8.32
CA SER A 25 9.95 14.40 -7.31
C SER A 25 11.11 13.66 -6.65
N SER A 26 12.25 14.33 -6.50
CA SER A 26 13.40 13.80 -5.77
C SER A 26 13.14 13.80 -4.27
N VAL A 27 13.45 12.69 -3.61
CA VAL A 27 13.26 12.48 -2.17
C VAL A 27 14.49 11.78 -1.58
N GLY A 28 14.78 12.03 -0.31
CA GLY A 28 15.90 11.37 0.36
C GLY A 28 15.66 9.87 0.54
N LEU A 29 16.70 9.04 0.42
CA LEU A 29 16.58 7.59 0.66
C LEU A 29 16.09 7.30 2.09
N MET A 30 16.67 7.97 3.09
CA MET A 30 16.26 7.80 4.50
C MET A 30 14.80 8.22 4.74
N GLU A 31 14.36 9.25 4.05
CA GLU A 31 12.99 9.76 4.11
C GLU A 31 12.00 8.70 3.59
N LEU A 32 12.29 8.10 2.43
CA LEU A 32 11.48 7.01 1.91
C LEU A 32 11.52 5.76 2.79
N VAL A 33 12.68 5.36 3.29
CA VAL A 33 12.79 4.19 4.19
C VAL A 33 11.97 4.40 5.46
N SER A 34 12.01 5.60 6.05
CA SER A 34 11.18 5.98 7.20
C SER A 34 9.69 5.86 6.89
N VAL A 35 9.25 6.32 5.71
CA VAL A 35 7.85 6.20 5.26
C VAL A 35 7.43 4.74 5.11
N TYR A 36 8.26 3.88 4.50
CA TYR A 36 7.95 2.45 4.43
C TYR A 36 7.87 1.81 5.82
N GLY A 37 8.73 2.27 6.73
CA GLY A 37 8.68 1.96 8.16
C GLY A 37 7.31 2.24 8.79
N VAL A 38 6.63 3.33 8.41
CA VAL A 38 5.28 3.65 8.91
C VAL A 38 4.30 2.50 8.64
N PHE A 39 4.28 1.98 7.41
CA PHE A 39 3.29 0.96 7.02
C PHE A 39 3.52 -0.37 7.71
N VAL A 40 4.78 -0.83 7.76
CA VAL A 40 5.12 -2.09 8.42
C VAL A 40 5.08 -2.01 9.95
N ASN A 41 5.12 -0.80 10.50
CA ASN A 41 4.97 -0.51 11.92
C ASN A 41 3.53 -0.06 12.27
N GLN A 42 2.52 -0.66 11.63
CA GLN A 42 1.10 -0.45 11.91
C GLN A 42 0.64 1.02 11.89
N GLY A 43 1.24 1.84 11.02
CA GLY A 43 0.91 3.26 10.86
C GLY A 43 1.60 4.19 11.87
N MET A 44 2.52 3.67 12.68
CA MET A 44 3.31 4.44 13.64
C MET A 44 4.58 4.99 12.98
N ARG A 45 4.69 6.31 12.96
CA ARG A 45 5.88 7.01 12.51
C ARG A 45 6.87 7.21 13.64
N VAL A 46 8.13 6.88 13.34
CA VAL A 46 9.28 7.13 14.21
C VAL A 46 10.30 7.91 13.39
N GLU A 47 10.76 9.04 13.94
CA GLU A 47 11.85 9.81 13.32
C GLU A 47 13.15 9.00 13.36
N PRO A 48 13.85 8.80 12.24
CA PRO A 48 15.16 8.14 12.24
C PRO A 48 16.18 8.94 13.05
N TYR A 49 16.98 8.25 13.85
CA TYR A 49 18.09 8.84 14.61
C TYR A 49 19.31 7.92 14.55
N ALA A 50 20.50 8.51 14.47
CA ALA A 50 21.76 7.76 14.42
C ALA A 50 22.47 7.68 15.79
N VAL A 51 22.22 8.66 16.67
CA VAL A 51 22.85 8.75 18.00
C VAL A 51 21.80 8.45 19.05
N ALA A 52 21.94 7.32 19.76
CA ALA A 52 20.98 6.91 20.79
C ALA A 52 21.24 7.62 22.14
N SER A 53 22.50 7.80 22.52
CA SER A 53 22.88 8.54 23.73
C SER A 53 24.32 9.06 23.62
N VAL A 54 24.61 10.14 24.34
CA VAL A 54 25.95 10.69 24.54
C VAL A 54 26.26 10.63 26.04
N GLN A 55 27.41 10.08 26.41
CA GLN A 55 27.84 9.96 27.80
C GLN A 55 29.23 10.60 27.99
N ASP A 56 29.49 11.12 29.19
CA ASP A 56 30.83 11.57 29.57
C ASP A 56 31.72 10.40 30.01
N SER A 57 33.00 10.69 30.28
CA SER A 57 33.98 9.68 30.72
C SER A 57 33.66 9.05 32.08
N GLY A 58 32.77 9.67 32.87
CA GLY A 58 32.26 9.13 34.13
C GLY A 58 30.97 8.32 33.98
N GLY A 59 30.48 8.12 32.74
CA GLY A 59 29.25 7.38 32.45
C GLY A 59 27.97 8.18 32.68
N ARG A 60 28.04 9.51 32.90
CA ARG A 60 26.84 10.34 33.01
C ARG A 60 26.28 10.61 31.62
N THR A 61 24.99 10.35 31.44
CA THR A 61 24.29 10.64 30.17
C THR A 61 24.11 12.16 30.03
N LEU A 62 24.65 12.71 28.95
CA LEU A 62 24.56 14.14 28.59
C LEU A 62 23.39 14.40 27.64
N ASP A 63 23.11 13.43 26.76
CA ASP A 63 22.03 13.50 25.78
C ASP A 63 21.50 12.10 25.49
N GLN A 64 20.21 12.00 25.15
CA GLN A 64 19.55 10.75 24.80
C GLN A 64 18.44 11.03 23.78
N ALA A 65 18.37 10.19 22.75
CA ALA A 65 17.35 10.30 21.72
C ALA A 65 15.94 10.17 22.33
N ALA A 66 15.13 11.22 22.20
CA ALA A 66 13.74 11.22 22.60
C ALA A 66 12.87 10.60 21.49
N VAL A 67 12.73 9.27 21.52
CA VAL A 67 11.88 8.55 20.56
C VAL A 67 10.41 8.80 20.91
N GLN A 68 9.70 9.52 20.03
CA GLN A 68 8.27 9.81 20.18
C GLN A 68 7.48 9.24 18.99
N PRO A 69 7.01 7.98 19.08
CA PRO A 69 6.17 7.39 18.05
C PRO A 69 4.86 8.17 17.90
N ARG A 70 4.42 8.40 16.67
CA ARG A 70 3.12 9.07 16.37
C ARG A 70 2.31 8.22 15.40
N GLN A 71 1.03 8.01 15.72
CA GLN A 71 0.10 7.37 14.79
C GLN A 71 -0.24 8.38 13.69
N VAL A 72 0.15 8.06 12.45
CA VAL A 72 -0.05 8.95 11.28
C VAL A 72 -0.95 8.34 10.21
N VAL A 73 -1.10 7.02 10.23
CA VAL A 73 -1.99 6.22 9.36
C VAL A 73 -2.72 5.23 10.26
N SER A 74 -3.97 4.83 9.99
CA SER A 74 -4.62 3.79 10.79
C SER A 74 -3.93 2.44 10.63
N ARG A 75 -4.12 1.53 11.60
CA ARG A 75 -3.52 0.19 11.55
C ARG A 75 -4.04 -0.58 10.34
N GLU A 76 -5.32 -0.45 10.03
CA GLU A 76 -6.00 -1.11 8.91
C GLU A 76 -5.44 -0.63 7.57
N THR A 77 -5.32 0.69 7.37
CA THR A 77 -4.74 1.24 6.14
C THR A 77 -3.27 0.85 5.98
N ALA A 78 -2.51 0.87 7.08
CA ALA A 78 -1.11 0.43 7.06
C ALA A 78 -0.98 -1.06 6.68
N TYR A 79 -1.86 -1.91 7.20
CA TYR A 79 -1.88 -3.33 6.86
C TYR A 79 -2.30 -3.59 5.42
N LEU A 80 -3.34 -2.91 4.90
CA LEU A 80 -3.75 -3.01 3.49
C LEU A 80 -2.60 -2.64 2.55
N ILE A 81 -1.87 -1.55 2.83
CA ILE A 81 -0.71 -1.14 2.03
C ILE A 81 0.41 -2.18 2.13
N THR A 82 0.67 -2.70 3.34
CA THR A 82 1.66 -3.76 3.56
C THR A 82 1.33 -5.01 2.76
N ASN A 83 0.07 -5.44 2.78
CA ASN A 83 -0.39 -6.62 2.04
C ASN A 83 -0.24 -6.44 0.52
N MET A 84 -0.60 -5.27 -0.03
CA MET A 84 -0.33 -4.96 -1.44
C MET A 84 1.17 -5.00 -1.78
N MET A 85 2.03 -4.57 -0.84
CA MET A 85 3.48 -4.66 -1.01
C MET A 85 4.03 -6.09 -0.84
N GLU A 86 3.38 -6.97 -0.07
CA GLU A 86 3.69 -8.40 -0.05
C GLU A 86 3.45 -9.01 -1.43
N ASP A 87 2.39 -8.60 -2.13
CA ASP A 87 2.08 -9.11 -3.47
C ASP A 87 3.14 -8.76 -4.52
N VAL A 88 3.80 -7.61 -4.39
CA VAL A 88 4.95 -7.26 -5.23
C VAL A 88 6.07 -8.29 -5.10
N ILE A 89 6.24 -8.87 -3.92
CA ILE A 89 7.23 -9.92 -3.63
C ILE A 89 6.71 -11.31 -4.00
N GLN A 90 5.42 -11.59 -3.81
CA GLN A 90 4.87 -12.92 -4.07
C GLN A 90 4.70 -13.20 -5.57
N ARG A 91 4.27 -12.19 -6.33
CA ARG A 91 3.85 -12.33 -7.73
C ARG A 91 4.21 -11.16 -8.64
N GLY A 92 4.84 -10.11 -8.10
CA GLY A 92 5.18 -8.89 -8.83
C GLY A 92 6.66 -8.75 -9.17
N THR A 93 7.07 -7.50 -9.39
CA THR A 93 8.43 -7.13 -9.81
C THR A 93 9.51 -7.40 -8.76
N GLY A 94 9.13 -7.65 -7.50
CA GLY A 94 10.04 -7.94 -6.39
C GLY A 94 10.30 -9.44 -6.17
N ILE A 95 9.77 -10.31 -7.05
CA ILE A 95 9.73 -11.77 -6.84
C ILE A 95 11.09 -12.42 -6.56
N ALA A 96 12.18 -11.84 -7.05
CA ALA A 96 13.53 -12.35 -6.78
C ALA A 96 13.87 -12.36 -5.27
N ALA A 97 13.31 -11.46 -4.46
CA ALA A 97 13.53 -11.47 -3.01
C ALA A 97 12.99 -12.75 -2.34
N LYS A 98 11.91 -13.33 -2.87
CA LYS A 98 11.28 -14.55 -2.34
C LYS A 98 12.23 -15.76 -2.38
N ALA A 99 13.12 -15.82 -3.36
CA ALA A 99 14.10 -16.90 -3.47
C ALA A 99 15.23 -16.82 -2.43
N VAL A 100 15.42 -15.65 -1.80
CA VAL A 100 16.56 -15.37 -0.92
C VAL A 100 16.14 -15.18 0.54
N ILE A 101 14.94 -14.66 0.76
CA ILE A 101 14.43 -14.30 2.08
C ILE A 101 13.28 -15.24 2.47
N ASP A 102 13.57 -16.19 3.35
CA ASP A 102 12.61 -17.19 3.85
C ASP A 102 11.82 -16.67 5.06
N ARG A 103 11.06 -15.59 4.86
CA ARG A 103 10.14 -15.01 5.85
C ARG A 103 9.20 -13.98 5.19
N PRO A 104 8.15 -13.50 5.89
CA PRO A 104 7.29 -12.43 5.37
C PRO A 104 8.09 -11.18 4.99
N VAL A 105 7.90 -10.71 3.77
CA VAL A 105 8.55 -9.54 3.20
C VAL A 105 7.54 -8.76 2.38
N ALA A 106 7.53 -7.44 2.57
CA ALA A 106 6.81 -6.48 1.77
C ALA A 106 7.82 -5.54 1.10
N GLY A 107 7.59 -5.11 -0.14
CA GLY A 107 8.46 -4.13 -0.76
C GLY A 107 7.99 -3.63 -2.10
N LYS A 108 8.76 -2.71 -2.68
CA LYS A 108 8.46 -2.11 -3.97
C LYS A 108 9.73 -1.72 -4.72
N THR A 109 9.70 -1.99 -6.02
CA THR A 109 10.69 -1.54 -7.00
C THR A 109 10.38 -0.11 -7.45
N GLY A 110 11.43 0.67 -7.69
CA GLY A 110 11.36 1.94 -8.40
C GLY A 110 12.39 1.98 -9.53
N THR A 111 11.99 2.50 -10.68
CA THR A 111 12.86 2.73 -11.83
C THR A 111 12.46 4.07 -12.43
N THR A 112 13.39 5.00 -12.58
CA THR A 112 13.12 6.27 -13.26
C THR A 112 13.14 6.08 -14.78
N ASN A 113 12.60 7.08 -15.49
CA ASN A 113 12.78 7.17 -16.94
C ASN A 113 14.27 7.19 -17.28
N ASP A 114 14.62 6.71 -18.47
CA ASP A 114 16.00 6.61 -18.98
C ASP A 114 16.95 5.77 -18.11
N PHE A 115 16.42 4.99 -17.16
CA PHE A 115 17.18 4.11 -16.26
C PHE A 115 18.30 4.82 -15.50
N THR A 116 18.08 6.07 -15.08
CA THR A 116 19.08 6.84 -14.32
C THR A 116 19.18 6.39 -12.86
N ASP A 117 18.06 5.92 -12.31
CA ASP A 117 17.93 5.56 -10.90
C ASP A 117 17.16 4.25 -10.76
N ALA A 118 17.77 3.33 -10.02
CA ALA A 118 17.17 2.07 -9.62
C ALA A 118 16.99 2.05 -8.10
N TRP A 119 15.76 1.81 -7.66
CA TRP A 119 15.37 1.77 -6.26
C TRP A 119 14.75 0.44 -5.89
N PHE A 120 15.03 0.00 -4.67
CA PHE A 120 14.22 -1.01 -4.02
C PHE A 120 14.09 -0.66 -2.54
N ILE A 121 12.85 -0.57 -2.06
CA ILE A 121 12.56 -0.41 -0.63
C ILE A 121 11.70 -1.57 -0.22
N GLY A 122 12.13 -2.26 0.82
CA GLY A 122 11.45 -3.42 1.34
C GLY A 122 11.67 -3.58 2.82
N SER A 123 10.85 -4.41 3.42
CA SER A 123 10.83 -4.60 4.85
C SER A 123 10.37 -6.00 5.23
N THR A 124 10.90 -6.46 6.35
CA THR A 124 10.23 -7.44 7.22
C THR A 124 9.54 -6.67 8.36
N PRO A 125 8.71 -7.28 9.21
CA PRO A 125 8.10 -6.54 10.33
C PRO A 125 9.13 -5.91 11.28
N ASN A 126 10.35 -6.45 11.35
CA ASN A 126 11.39 -5.98 12.29
C ASN A 126 12.40 -4.99 11.69
N LEU A 127 12.46 -4.86 10.36
CA LEU A 127 13.51 -4.11 9.69
C LEU A 127 13.07 -3.65 8.31
N ALA A 128 13.04 -2.32 8.12
CA ALA A 128 12.86 -1.64 6.85
C ALA A 128 14.22 -1.22 6.29
N THR A 129 14.43 -1.49 5.01
CA THR A 129 15.69 -1.21 4.31
C THR A 129 15.39 -0.68 2.92
N GLY A 130 16.17 0.31 2.48
CA GLY A 130 16.10 0.82 1.11
C GLY A 130 17.48 0.82 0.47
N THR A 131 17.50 0.54 -0.82
CA THR A 131 18.69 0.60 -1.66
C THR A 131 18.40 1.46 -2.87
N TRP A 132 19.33 2.35 -3.17
CA TRP A 132 19.39 3.11 -4.42
C TRP A 132 20.70 2.79 -5.13
N VAL A 133 20.62 2.69 -6.45
CA VAL A 133 21.77 2.59 -7.35
C VAL A 133 21.57 3.63 -8.45
N GLY A 134 22.61 4.43 -8.68
CA GLY A 134 22.60 5.53 -9.64
C GLY A 134 24.00 6.14 -9.74
N PHE A 135 24.18 7.05 -10.68
CA PHE A 135 25.40 7.86 -10.80
C PHE A 135 25.12 9.30 -10.37
N ASP A 136 26.11 9.94 -9.74
CA ASP A 136 26.00 11.34 -9.30
C ASP A 136 25.75 12.33 -10.45
N ASP A 137 26.22 11.99 -11.65
CA ASP A 137 26.04 12.78 -12.89
C ASP A 137 24.76 12.44 -13.66
N ARG A 138 23.87 11.61 -13.09
CA ARG A 138 22.57 11.19 -13.65
C ARG A 138 22.65 10.51 -15.02
N ARG A 139 23.79 9.96 -15.40
CA ARG A 139 23.87 9.17 -16.63
C ARG A 139 23.06 7.85 -16.48
N PRO A 140 22.54 7.29 -17.59
CA PRO A 140 21.85 6.00 -17.56
C PRO A 140 22.71 4.88 -16.97
N LEU A 141 22.08 3.98 -16.21
CA LEU A 141 22.69 2.73 -15.72
C LEU A 141 22.83 1.68 -16.84
N GLY A 142 21.92 1.73 -17.80
CA GLY A 142 21.77 0.75 -18.89
C GLY A 142 20.31 0.31 -19.02
N GLU A 143 19.88 -0.07 -20.22
CA GLU A 143 18.45 -0.35 -20.51
C GLU A 143 17.86 -1.54 -19.73
N THR A 144 18.70 -2.37 -19.12
CA THR A 144 18.30 -3.50 -18.26
C THR A 144 18.34 -3.18 -16.77
N GLU A 145 18.94 -2.07 -16.37
CA GLU A 145 19.25 -1.73 -14.98
C GLU A 145 18.07 -1.04 -14.29
N SER A 146 17.03 -1.84 -14.05
CA SER A 146 15.85 -1.44 -13.28
C SER A 146 16.03 -1.65 -11.77
N GLY A 147 15.09 -1.15 -10.96
CA GLY A 147 15.04 -1.45 -9.52
C GLY A 147 15.13 -2.95 -9.18
N ALA A 148 14.56 -3.81 -10.03
CA ALA A 148 14.61 -5.27 -9.85
C ALA A 148 15.98 -5.90 -10.18
N HIS A 149 16.77 -5.27 -11.07
CA HIS A 149 18.03 -5.82 -11.56
C HIS A 149 19.24 -5.19 -10.86
N ALA A 150 19.20 -3.89 -10.55
CA ALA A 150 20.32 -3.19 -9.93
C ALA A 150 20.20 -3.07 -8.39
N ALA A 151 19.04 -2.65 -7.88
CA ALA A 151 18.88 -2.33 -6.45
C ALA A 151 18.45 -3.54 -5.59
N LEU A 152 17.49 -4.33 -6.08
CA LEU A 152 16.94 -5.49 -5.37
C LEU A 152 18.00 -6.55 -4.99
N PRO A 153 19.00 -6.90 -5.83
CA PRO A 153 20.02 -7.87 -5.43
C PRO A 153 20.87 -7.40 -4.26
N VAL A 154 21.25 -6.12 -4.23
CA VAL A 154 21.99 -5.50 -3.13
C VAL A 154 21.16 -5.53 -1.84
N TRP A 155 19.88 -5.12 -1.93
CA TRP A 155 18.94 -5.20 -0.81
C TRP A 155 18.82 -6.63 -0.27
N SER A 156 18.68 -7.61 -1.17
CA SER A 156 18.49 -9.02 -0.81
C SER A 156 19.73 -9.60 -0.13
N ALA A 157 20.92 -9.27 -0.62
CA ALA A 157 22.19 -9.69 -0.02
C ALA A 157 22.34 -9.13 1.40
N PHE A 158 22.05 -7.85 1.59
CA PHE A 158 22.09 -7.22 2.93
C PHE A 158 21.07 -7.87 3.88
N MET A 159 19.81 -7.97 3.46
CA MET A 159 18.73 -8.48 4.29
C MET A 159 18.96 -9.96 4.67
N LYS A 160 19.49 -10.78 3.76
CA LYS A 160 19.84 -12.18 4.05
C LYS A 160 20.76 -12.32 5.26
N GLU A 161 21.71 -11.40 5.42
CA GLU A 161 22.65 -11.39 6.53
C GLU A 161 22.06 -10.71 7.77
N ALA A 162 21.48 -9.53 7.61
CA ALA A 162 20.92 -8.74 8.71
C ALA A 162 19.79 -9.47 9.46
N LEU A 163 18.96 -10.23 8.74
CA LEU A 163 17.81 -10.91 9.31
C LEU A 163 18.15 -12.17 10.11
N LYS A 164 19.39 -12.67 10.07
CA LYS A 164 19.81 -13.88 10.82
C LYS A 164 19.65 -13.72 12.33
N GLN A 165 19.77 -12.50 12.84
CA GLN A 165 19.69 -12.19 14.27
C GLN A 165 18.28 -11.76 14.72
N LEU A 166 17.34 -11.66 13.78
CA LEU A 166 15.99 -11.17 14.05
C LEU A 166 14.98 -12.32 13.98
N PRO A 167 13.94 -12.30 14.86
CA PRO A 167 12.92 -13.33 14.85
C PRO A 167 12.14 -13.32 13.53
N VAL A 168 11.63 -14.49 13.15
CA VAL A 168 10.67 -14.62 12.05
C VAL A 168 9.28 -14.38 12.64
N VAL A 169 8.63 -13.31 12.20
CA VAL A 169 7.29 -12.92 12.66
C VAL A 169 6.43 -12.56 11.44
N PRO A 170 5.10 -12.79 11.51
CA PRO A 170 4.18 -12.32 10.47
C PRO A 170 3.93 -10.81 10.60
N PHE A 171 3.39 -10.20 9.53
CA PHE A 171 2.76 -8.90 9.65
C PHE A 171 1.46 -9.04 10.46
N GLU A 172 1.31 -8.24 11.51
CA GLU A 172 0.14 -8.28 12.40
C GLU A 172 -1.11 -7.78 11.65
N ILE A 173 -2.18 -8.58 11.70
CA ILE A 173 -3.47 -8.27 11.09
C ILE A 173 -4.34 -7.54 12.12
N PRO A 174 -4.71 -6.27 11.90
CA PRO A 174 -5.57 -5.53 12.82
C PRO A 174 -7.00 -6.09 12.85
N ASP A 175 -7.67 -6.05 14.01
CA ASP A 175 -9.06 -6.50 14.20
C ASP A 175 -10.08 -5.83 13.24
N GLY A 176 -9.76 -4.64 12.73
CA GLY A 176 -10.57 -3.90 11.76
C GLY A 176 -10.44 -4.36 10.31
N VAL A 177 -9.62 -5.38 10.02
CA VAL A 177 -9.42 -5.92 8.66
C VAL A 177 -10.29 -7.15 8.43
N MET A 178 -11.00 -7.14 7.31
CA MET A 178 -11.93 -8.19 6.90
C MET A 178 -11.43 -8.84 5.60
N PHE A 179 -11.55 -10.17 5.51
CA PHE A 179 -11.29 -10.94 4.31
C PHE A 179 -12.61 -11.21 3.60
N VAL A 180 -12.73 -10.74 2.37
CA VAL A 180 -13.98 -10.80 1.61
C VAL A 180 -13.71 -11.46 0.26
N LYS A 181 -14.51 -12.48 -0.07
CA LYS A 181 -14.45 -13.13 -1.38
C LYS A 181 -15.18 -12.26 -2.40
N VAL A 182 -14.45 -11.73 -3.37
CA VAL A 182 -14.97 -10.84 -4.41
C VAL A 182 -14.71 -11.40 -5.80
N ASP A 183 -15.54 -11.01 -6.75
CA ASP A 183 -15.30 -11.27 -8.16
C ASP A 183 -14.15 -10.36 -8.64
N PRO A 184 -13.09 -10.92 -9.26
CA PRO A 184 -11.89 -10.15 -9.64
C PRO A 184 -12.14 -9.12 -10.74
N THR A 185 -13.27 -9.19 -11.46
CA THR A 185 -13.59 -8.29 -12.57
C THR A 185 -14.46 -7.12 -12.10
N THR A 186 -15.43 -7.39 -11.23
CA THR A 186 -16.44 -6.43 -10.78
C THR A 186 -16.15 -5.85 -9.40
N ALA A 187 -15.25 -6.46 -8.62
CA ALA A 187 -14.98 -6.14 -7.22
C ALA A 187 -16.22 -6.20 -6.30
N LEU A 188 -17.27 -6.87 -6.73
CA LEU A 188 -18.49 -7.13 -5.96
C LEU A 188 -18.40 -8.48 -5.25
N LEU A 189 -19.30 -8.72 -4.29
CA LEU A 189 -19.37 -10.02 -3.60
C LEU A 189 -19.67 -11.14 -4.61
N THR A 190 -18.98 -12.27 -4.47
CA THR A 190 -19.35 -13.47 -5.24
C THR A 190 -20.58 -14.11 -4.64
N ASP A 191 -21.52 -14.57 -5.46
CA ASP A 191 -22.53 -15.52 -5.00
C ASP A 191 -21.86 -16.85 -4.62
N GLN A 192 -22.47 -17.57 -3.67
CA GLN A 192 -21.85 -18.71 -2.97
C GLN A 192 -21.39 -19.87 -3.88
N ASP A 193 -21.82 -19.90 -5.16
CA ASP A 193 -21.57 -20.98 -6.10
C ASP A 193 -20.44 -20.74 -7.12
N GLU A 194 -19.79 -19.58 -7.14
CA GLU A 194 -18.71 -19.35 -8.11
C GLU A 194 -17.33 -19.75 -7.57
N GLN A 195 -16.72 -20.73 -8.26
CA GLN A 195 -15.32 -21.16 -8.07
C GLN A 195 -14.29 -20.08 -8.44
N ARG A 196 -14.70 -18.88 -8.90
CA ARG A 196 -13.82 -17.85 -9.48
C ARG A 196 -13.51 -16.64 -8.59
N GLY A 197 -14.03 -16.57 -7.37
CA GLY A 197 -13.74 -15.43 -6.48
C GLY A 197 -12.32 -15.45 -5.91
N ILE A 198 -11.75 -14.25 -5.78
CA ILE A 198 -10.49 -14.01 -5.06
C ILE A 198 -10.80 -13.45 -3.67
N VAL A 199 -9.94 -13.74 -2.69
CA VAL A 199 -10.05 -13.16 -1.35
C VAL A 199 -9.29 -11.84 -1.34
N GLU A 200 -10.00 -10.75 -1.11
CA GLU A 200 -9.46 -9.40 -0.98
C GLU A 200 -9.68 -8.85 0.44
N LEU A 201 -8.86 -7.88 0.82
CA LEU A 201 -8.87 -7.31 2.16
C LEU A 201 -9.58 -5.95 2.16
N PHE A 202 -10.42 -5.74 3.16
CA PHE A 202 -11.16 -4.49 3.35
C PHE A 202 -11.03 -4.01 4.79
N THR A 203 -11.09 -2.69 5.00
CA THR A 203 -11.35 -2.15 6.34
C THR A 203 -12.84 -2.36 6.66
N LYS A 204 -13.16 -2.76 7.88
CA LYS A 204 -14.55 -3.00 8.31
C LYS A 204 -15.44 -1.79 7.99
N GLY A 205 -16.54 -2.05 7.29
CA GLY A 205 -17.49 -1.04 6.81
C GLY A 205 -17.16 -0.47 5.41
N THR A 206 -16.08 -0.94 4.77
CA THR A 206 -15.71 -0.54 3.39
C THR A 206 -15.84 -1.69 2.38
N GLU A 207 -16.17 -2.89 2.84
CA GLU A 207 -16.44 -4.04 2.00
C GLU A 207 -17.62 -3.82 1.03
N PRO A 208 -17.59 -4.42 -0.16
CA PRO A 208 -18.72 -4.38 -1.07
C PRO A 208 -19.96 -5.02 -0.42
N THR A 209 -21.11 -4.35 -0.54
CA THR A 209 -22.39 -4.84 0.00
C THR A 209 -23.30 -5.42 -1.07
N LYS A 210 -22.93 -5.28 -2.35
CA LYS A 210 -23.68 -5.79 -3.51
C LYS A 210 -22.96 -7.03 -4.07
N SER A 211 -23.73 -8.03 -4.46
CA SER A 211 -23.22 -9.20 -5.18
C SER A 211 -23.18 -8.97 -6.69
N ALA A 212 -22.22 -9.62 -7.36
CA ALA A 212 -22.13 -9.73 -8.82
C ALA A 212 -23.25 -10.61 -9.36
N GLY A 213 -24.48 -10.09 -9.36
CA GLY A 213 -25.61 -10.64 -10.11
C GLY A 213 -26.48 -11.65 -9.34
N SER A 214 -27.56 -11.14 -8.74
CA SER A 214 -28.84 -11.83 -8.92
C SER A 214 -29.03 -11.97 -10.44
N LYS A 215 -29.01 -13.19 -10.97
CA LYS A 215 -29.34 -13.43 -12.37
C LYS A 215 -30.65 -12.69 -12.64
N ILE A 216 -30.65 -11.77 -13.60
CA ILE A 216 -31.92 -11.34 -14.19
C ILE A 216 -32.49 -12.61 -14.80
N ASP A 217 -33.54 -13.15 -14.18
CA ASP A 217 -34.24 -14.29 -14.74
C ASP A 217 -34.81 -13.80 -16.07
N PRO A 218 -34.61 -14.52 -17.20
CA PRO A 218 -35.29 -14.17 -18.45
C PRO A 218 -36.80 -14.03 -18.31
N THR A 219 -37.39 -14.58 -17.23
CA THR A 219 -38.80 -14.40 -16.88
C THR A 219 -39.12 -13.11 -16.11
N ASP A 220 -38.14 -12.36 -15.62
CA ASP A 220 -38.37 -11.05 -14.98
C ASP A 220 -38.84 -9.98 -15.99
N PHE A 221 -38.65 -10.21 -17.29
CA PHE A 221 -39.29 -9.42 -18.35
C PHE A 221 -40.82 -9.50 -18.30
N TYR A 222 -41.39 -10.66 -17.95
CA TYR A 222 -42.85 -10.84 -17.83
C TYR A 222 -43.46 -10.21 -16.58
N LYS A 223 -42.63 -9.78 -15.60
CA LYS A 223 -43.12 -9.10 -14.40
C LYS A 223 -43.28 -7.60 -14.58
N LEU A 224 -42.62 -7.00 -15.59
CA LEU A 224 -42.86 -5.59 -15.94
C LEU A 224 -44.19 -5.38 -16.68
N ASP A 225 -44.62 -6.34 -17.50
CA ASP A 225 -45.89 -6.28 -18.23
C ASP A 225 -47.12 -6.64 -17.37
N GLN A 226 -46.92 -7.09 -16.12
CA GLN A 226 -48.01 -7.36 -15.17
C GLN A 226 -48.25 -6.25 -14.15
N LEU A 227 -47.49 -5.15 -14.21
CA LEU A 227 -47.89 -3.92 -13.52
C LEU A 227 -49.02 -3.28 -14.33
N GLN A 228 -50.25 -3.53 -13.87
CA GLN A 228 -51.49 -3.01 -14.43
C GLN A 228 -51.35 -1.55 -14.90
N GLU A 229 -51.62 -1.33 -16.19
CA GLU A 229 -52.21 -0.09 -16.69
C GLU A 229 -53.51 0.15 -15.90
N GLY A 230 -53.43 0.88 -14.79
CA GLY A 230 -54.57 0.97 -13.89
C GLY A 230 -54.39 1.79 -12.62
N SER A 231 -53.61 2.88 -12.62
CA SER A 231 -53.77 3.98 -11.65
C SER A 231 -52.96 5.24 -12.00
N LEU A 232 -53.05 5.70 -13.24
CA LEU A 232 -52.81 7.12 -13.54
C LEU A 232 -54.15 7.85 -13.44
N GLN A 233 -54.53 8.23 -12.22
CA GLN A 233 -55.58 9.22 -12.01
C GLN A 233 -55.01 10.60 -12.37
N ASN A 234 -55.43 11.15 -13.52
CA ASN A 234 -55.21 12.55 -13.85
C ASN A 234 -55.84 13.45 -12.78
N PRO A 235 -55.16 14.51 -12.29
CA PRO A 235 -55.80 15.50 -11.45
C PRO A 235 -56.83 16.30 -12.27
N SER A 236 -58.04 16.47 -11.73
CA SER A 236 -59.13 17.25 -12.31
C SER A 236 -58.75 18.74 -12.43
N PRO A 237 -59.18 19.46 -13.49
CA PRO A 237 -58.97 20.91 -13.57
C PRO A 237 -59.89 21.65 -12.59
N ALA A 238 -59.35 22.69 -11.94
CA ALA A 238 -60.08 23.55 -11.01
C ALA A 238 -61.18 24.36 -11.73
N PRO A 239 -62.34 24.60 -11.11
CA PRO A 239 -63.38 25.44 -11.69
C PRO A 239 -62.97 26.92 -11.70
N ILE A 240 -63.25 27.58 -12.82
CA ILE A 240 -63.22 29.03 -12.98
C ILE A 240 -64.64 29.51 -12.67
N ASP A 241 -64.81 30.24 -11.57
CA ASP A 241 -66.08 30.91 -11.26
C ASP A 241 -66.23 32.23 -12.04
N PRO A 242 -67.45 32.60 -12.46
CA PRO A 242 -67.78 33.89 -13.07
C PRO A 242 -67.87 35.05 -12.08
#